data_AF-A0A383BPV1-F1
#
_entry.id   AF-A0A383BPV1-F1
#
_cell.length_a   1.000
_cell.length_b   1.000
_cell.length_c   1.000
_cell.angle_alpha   90.00
_cell.angle_beta   90.00
_cell.angle_gamma   90.00
#
_symmetry.space_group_name_H-M   'P 1'
#
loop_
_entity.id
_entity.type
_entity.pdbx_description
1 polymer ?
#
loop_
_entity_poly.entity_id
_entity_poly.type
_entity_poly.pdbx_seq_one_letter_code
_entity_poly.pdbx_strand_id
1 'polypeptide(L)'
;MSLYEIILSIILLLSLGFSFYTKKNEFTWLTIIGIIIAIGLKFFGLTGALKFFSLAVSFILVAALSSYLFRTFLVLVLPKNLSKEFKTAPLTAAFGLLIILIYFIAAVFAPFIAPFSESEIIAGSFA
;
A
#
# COMPACT_ATOMS: atom_id res chain seq x y z
N MET A 1 17.00 -18.95 -3.92
CA MET A 1 16.16 -17.75 -4.14
C MET A 1 16.19 -16.94 -2.85
N SER A 2 16.52 -15.66 -2.93
CA SER A 2 16.63 -14.81 -1.74
C SER A 2 15.25 -14.37 -1.24
N LEU A 3 15.13 -13.99 0.05
CA LEU A 3 13.85 -13.62 0.66
C LEU A 3 13.12 -12.49 -0.09
N TYR A 4 13.85 -11.47 -0.55
CA TYR A 4 13.27 -10.33 -1.27
C TYR A 4 12.73 -10.72 -2.65
N GLU A 5 13.38 -11.65 -3.36
CA GLU A 5 12.87 -12.17 -4.64
C GLU A 5 11.57 -12.95 -4.47
N ILE A 6 11.47 -13.73 -3.39
CA ILE A 6 10.25 -14.48 -3.07
C ILE A 6 9.11 -13.50 -2.79
N ILE A 7 9.34 -12.49 -1.94
CA ILE A 7 8.35 -11.46 -1.60
C ILE A 7 7.87 -10.72 -2.87
N LEU A 8 8.79 -10.26 -3.71
CA LEU A 8 8.45 -9.57 -4.96
C LEU A 8 7.67 -10.47 -5.92
N SER A 9 8.05 -11.74 -6.05
CA SER A 9 7.34 -12.68 -6.92
C SER A 9 5.91 -12.93 -6.46
N ILE A 10 5.68 -13.09 -5.15
CA ILE A 10 4.35 -13.28 -4.58
C ILE A 10 3.49 -12.04 -4.82
N ILE A 11 4.03 -10.85 -4.57
CA ILE A 11 3.31 -9.58 -4.73
C ILE A 11 2.96 -9.32 -6.21
N LEU A 12 3.90 -9.59 -7.13
CA LEU A 12 3.63 -9.48 -8.56
C LEU A 12 2.57 -10.47 -9.03
N LEU A 13 2.59 -11.71 -8.55
CA LEU A 13 1.56 -12.71 -8.84
C LEU A 13 0.18 -12.27 -8.31
N LEU A 14 0.13 -11.77 -7.08
CA LEU A 14 -1.10 -11.27 -6.47
C LEU A 14 -1.66 -10.08 -7.26
N SER A 15 -0.80 -9.13 -7.62
CA SER A 15 -1.18 -7.96 -8.42
C SER A 15 -1.59 -8.34 -9.84
N LEU A 16 -1.00 -9.37 -10.43
CA LEU A 16 -1.37 -9.88 -11.75
C LEU A 16 -2.75 -10.53 -11.71
N GLY A 17 -3.01 -11.40 -10.74
CA GLY A 17 -4.33 -12.00 -10.53
C GLY A 17 -5.41 -10.95 -10.30
N PHE A 18 -5.09 -9.91 -9.54
CA PHE A 18 -5.97 -8.77 -9.33
C PHE A 18 -6.24 -7.97 -10.61
N SER A 19 -5.20 -7.76 -11.43
CA SER A 19 -5.32 -7.07 -12.71
C SER A 19 -6.29 -7.77 -13.67
N PHE A 20 -6.27 -9.11 -13.72
CA PHE A 20 -7.21 -9.90 -14.52
C PHE A 20 -8.66 -9.77 -14.07
N TYR A 21 -8.90 -9.70 -12.76
CA TYR A 21 -10.25 -9.53 -12.21
C TYR A 21 -10.84 -8.16 -12.52
N THR A 22 -10.02 -7.11 -12.42
CA THR A 22 -10.49 -5.73 -12.51
C THR A 22 -10.48 -5.18 -13.96
N LYS A 23 -9.79 -5.84 -14.91
CA LYS A 23 -9.59 -5.38 -16.31
C LYS A 23 -9.10 -3.92 -16.42
N LYS A 24 -8.42 -3.41 -15.38
CA LYS A 24 -7.87 -2.06 -15.34
C LYS A 24 -6.46 -2.07 -15.91
N ASN A 25 -6.27 -1.34 -17.01
CA ASN A 25 -4.97 -1.22 -17.70
C ASN A 25 -3.85 -0.72 -16.78
N GLU A 26 -4.16 0.15 -15.82
CA GLU A 26 -3.19 0.75 -14.88
C GLU A 26 -2.38 -0.30 -14.10
N PHE A 27 -3.04 -1.35 -13.57
CA PHE A 27 -2.38 -2.43 -12.83
C PHE A 27 -1.62 -3.40 -13.75
N THR A 28 -2.12 -3.60 -14.97
CA THR A 28 -1.48 -4.47 -15.97
C THR A 28 -0.12 -3.89 -16.39
N TRP A 29 -0.06 -2.59 -16.64
CA TRP A 29 1.20 -1.94 -17.02
C TRP A 29 2.24 -1.94 -15.89
N LEU A 30 1.82 -1.66 -14.65
CA LEU A 30 2.72 -1.68 -13.49
C LEU A 30 3.34 -3.07 -13.25
N THR A 31 2.53 -4.13 -13.39
CA THR A 31 3.02 -5.50 -13.22
C THR A 31 3.96 -5.94 -14.34
N ILE A 32 3.64 -5.64 -15.61
CA ILE A 32 4.49 -5.96 -16.76
C ILE A 32 5.84 -5.25 -16.67
N ILE A 33 5.83 -3.94 -16.41
CA ILE A 33 7.06 -3.15 -16.26
C ILE A 33 7.90 -3.67 -15.08
N GLY A 34 7.26 -3.97 -13.95
CA GLY A 34 7.92 -4.55 -12.78
C GLY A 34 8.62 -5.87 -13.07
N ILE A 35 7.98 -6.76 -13.83
CA ILE A 35 8.55 -8.06 -14.24
C ILE A 35 9.75 -7.87 -15.17
N ILE A 36 9.62 -7.02 -16.19
CA ILE A 36 10.70 -6.77 -17.17
C ILE A 36 11.95 -6.24 -16.46
N ILE A 37 11.78 -5.24 -15.58
CA ILE A 37 12.90 -4.64 -14.85
C ILE A 37 13.50 -5.66 -13.86
N ALA A 38 12.67 -6.45 -13.15
CA ALA A 38 13.18 -7.48 -12.25
C ALA A 38 14.04 -8.53 -12.98
N ILE A 39 13.61 -8.99 -14.16
CA ILE A 39 14.36 -9.93 -14.99
C ILE A 39 15.66 -9.29 -15.49
N GLY A 40 15.60 -8.04 -15.98
CA GLY A 40 16.79 -7.30 -16.42
C GLY A 40 17.83 -7.15 -15.30
N LEU A 41 17.42 -6.69 -14.12
CA LEU A 41 18.32 -6.53 -12.96
C LEU A 41 18.94 -7.86 -12.52
N LYS A 42 18.18 -8.96 -12.60
CA LYS A 42 18.67 -10.30 -12.31
C LYS A 42 19.69 -10.78 -13.34
N PHE A 43 19.49 -10.47 -14.62
CA PHE A 43 20.41 -10.83 -15.70
C PHE A 43 21.79 -10.18 -15.52
N PHE A 44 21.85 -8.92 -15.09
CA PHE A 44 23.11 -8.21 -14.86
C PHE A 44 23.79 -8.54 -13.52
N GLY A 45 23.15 -9.33 -12.64
CA GLY A 45 23.74 -9.73 -11.36
C GLY A 45 23.87 -8.61 -10.31
N LEU A 46 23.17 -7.47 -10.49
CA LEU A 46 23.20 -6.35 -9.54
C LEU A 46 22.33 -6.65 -8.30
N THR A 47 22.86 -7.44 -7.37
CA THR A 47 22.15 -7.87 -6.15
C THR A 47 21.72 -6.70 -5.25
N GLY A 48 22.52 -5.63 -5.16
CA GLY A 48 22.17 -4.43 -4.38
C GLY A 48 20.98 -3.66 -4.97
N ALA A 49 21.02 -3.41 -6.28
CA ALA A 49 19.93 -2.72 -6.98
C ALA A 49 18.63 -3.54 -6.94
N LEU A 50 18.74 -4.87 -7.05
CA LEU A 50 17.58 -5.76 -6.99
C LEU A 50 16.87 -5.70 -5.63
N LYS A 51 17.60 -5.61 -4.52
CA LYS A 51 17.01 -5.44 -3.17
C LYS A 51 16.24 -4.13 -3.06
N PHE A 52 16.84 -3.02 -3.48
CA PHE A 52 16.20 -1.70 -3.42
C PHE A 52 14.97 -1.64 -4.31
N PHE A 53 15.09 -2.11 -5.55
CA PHE A 53 13.98 -2.21 -6.50
C PHE A 53 12.85 -3.08 -5.94
N SER A 54 13.19 -4.23 -5.36
CA SER A 54 12.22 -5.14 -4.76
C SER A 54 11.41 -4.47 -3.66
N LEU A 55 12.06 -3.74 -2.77
CA LEU A 55 11.39 -3.02 -1.69
C LEU A 55 10.46 -1.94 -2.24
N ALA A 56 10.95 -1.11 -3.17
CA ALA A 56 10.19 -0.02 -3.75
C ALA A 56 8.94 -0.51 -4.50
N VAL A 57 9.10 -1.52 -5.37
CA VAL A 57 7.98 -2.08 -6.14
C VAL A 57 6.96 -2.76 -5.24
N SER A 58 7.43 -3.51 -4.24
CA SER A 58 6.54 -4.16 -3.27
C SER A 58 5.69 -3.14 -2.54
N PHE A 59 6.30 -2.03 -2.09
CA PHE A 59 5.59 -0.96 -1.40
C PHE A 59 4.53 -0.29 -2.30
N ILE A 60 4.88 0.04 -3.55
CA ILE A 60 3.96 0.67 -4.51
C ILE A 60 2.77 -0.25 -4.82
N LEU A 61 3.02 -1.54 -5.06
CA LEU A 61 1.96 -2.48 -5.41
C LEU A 61 1.02 -2.74 -4.24
N VAL A 62 1.56 -2.88 -3.02
CA VAL A 62 0.73 -3.03 -1.81
C VAL A 62 -0.12 -1.77 -1.60
N ALA A 63 0.46 -0.57 -1.70
CA ALA A 63 -0.28 0.68 -1.57
C ALA A 63 -1.40 0.81 -2.63
N ALA A 64 -1.11 0.44 -3.88
CA ALA A 64 -2.08 0.46 -4.97
C ALA A 64 -3.24 -0.53 -4.74
N LEU A 65 -2.92 -1.75 -4.29
CA LEU A 65 -3.93 -2.76 -3.96
C LEU A 65 -4.80 -2.30 -2.78
N SER A 66 -4.19 -1.89 -1.67
CA SER A 66 -4.92 -1.39 -0.49
C SER A 66 -5.83 -0.21 -0.83
N SER A 67 -5.34 0.73 -1.64
CA SER A 67 -6.13 1.87 -2.10
C SER A 67 -7.33 1.46 -2.95
N TYR A 68 -7.15 0.51 -3.88
CA TYR A 68 -8.26 0.02 -4.66
C TYR A 68 -9.32 -0.65 -3.78
N LEU A 69 -8.90 -1.56 -2.89
CA LEU A 69 -9.82 -2.25 -1.98
C LEU A 69 -10.61 -1.24 -1.15
N PHE A 70 -9.93 -0.21 -0.65
CA PHE A 70 -10.56 0.86 0.12
C PHE A 70 -11.55 1.68 -0.71
N ARG A 71 -11.19 2.07 -1.93
CA ARG A 71 -12.11 2.77 -2.85
C ARG A 71 -13.36 1.95 -3.11
N THR A 72 -13.21 0.65 -3.37
CA THR A 72 -14.35 -0.25 -3.58
C THR A 72 -15.20 -0.37 -2.33
N PHE A 73 -14.58 -0.51 -1.15
CA PHE A 73 -15.28 -0.52 0.13
C PHE A 73 -16.10 0.75 0.35
N LEU A 74 -15.51 1.93 0.11
CA LEU A 74 -16.24 3.21 0.20
C LEU A 74 -17.42 3.26 -0.76
N VAL A 75 -17.23 2.87 -2.02
CA VAL A 75 -18.30 2.85 -3.01
C VAL A 75 -19.47 1.94 -2.62
N LEU A 76 -19.20 0.87 -1.86
CA LEU A 76 -20.23 -0.05 -1.35
C LEU A 76 -20.98 0.51 -0.14
N VAL A 77 -20.30 1.24 0.75
CA VAL A 77 -20.88 1.80 1.97
C VAL A 77 -21.63 3.11 1.70
N LEU A 78 -21.15 3.92 0.75
CA LEU A 78 -21.70 5.26 0.50
C LEU A 78 -23.04 5.22 -0.28
N PRO A 79 -23.92 6.21 -0.04
CA PRO A 79 -25.17 6.35 -0.78
C PRO A 79 -24.92 6.64 -2.27
N LYS A 80 -25.89 6.28 -3.12
CA LYS A 80 -25.78 6.33 -4.60
C LYS A 80 -25.25 7.66 -5.15
N ASN A 81 -25.58 8.80 -4.53
CA ASN A 81 -25.15 10.12 -5.01
C ASN A 81 -23.63 10.33 -4.85
N LEU A 82 -23.05 10.08 -3.67
CA LEU A 82 -21.60 10.19 -3.48
C LEU A 82 -20.82 9.05 -4.13
N SER A 83 -21.39 7.84 -4.19
CA SER A 83 -20.69 6.66 -4.74
C SER A 83 -20.20 6.85 -6.19
N LYS A 84 -20.87 7.72 -6.97
CA LYS A 84 -20.49 8.04 -8.35
C LYS A 84 -19.17 8.79 -8.42
N GLU A 85 -18.97 9.76 -7.53
CA GLU A 85 -17.74 10.58 -7.49
C GLU A 85 -16.53 9.75 -7.04
N PHE A 86 -16.74 8.87 -6.06
CA PHE A 86 -15.68 7.97 -5.57
C PHE A 86 -15.29 6.88 -6.57
N LYS A 87 -16.17 6.50 -7.51
CA LYS A 87 -15.80 5.59 -8.61
C LYS A 87 -14.82 6.20 -9.59
N THR A 88 -14.94 7.51 -9.84
CA THR A 88 -14.05 8.25 -10.74
C THR A 88 -12.80 8.77 -10.06
N ALA A 89 -12.74 8.73 -8.73
CA ALA A 89 -11.59 9.20 -7.97
C ALA A 89 -10.31 8.41 -8.33
N PRO A 90 -9.17 9.11 -8.52
CA PRO A 90 -7.89 8.46 -8.77
C PRO A 90 -7.46 7.61 -7.57
N LEU A 91 -6.72 6.54 -7.84
CA LEU A 91 -6.21 5.62 -6.80
C LEU A 91 -5.30 6.33 -5.77
N THR A 92 -4.62 7.41 -6.16
CA THR A 92 -3.82 8.21 -5.23
C THR A 92 -4.67 8.95 -4.20
N ALA A 93 -5.84 9.47 -4.60
CA ALA A 93 -6.77 10.13 -3.69
C ALA A 93 -7.41 9.14 -2.70
N ALA A 94 -7.79 7.95 -3.19
CA ALA A 94 -8.30 6.89 -2.31
C ALA A 94 -7.24 6.41 -1.30
N PHE A 95 -5.96 6.36 -1.70
CA PHE A 95 -4.86 6.04 -0.79
C PHE A 95 -4.68 7.13 0.28
N GLY A 96 -4.71 8.40 -0.12
CA GLY A 96 -4.64 9.52 0.81
C GLY A 96 -5.80 9.50 1.83
N LEU A 97 -7.01 9.18 1.38
CA LEU A 97 -8.16 9.05 2.27
C LEU A 97 -8.05 7.84 3.21
N LEU A 98 -7.47 6.73 2.76
CA LEU A 98 -7.15 5.59 3.63
C LEU A 98 -6.18 6.01 4.74
N ILE A 99 -5.14 6.78 4.41
CA ILE A 99 -4.17 7.27 5.40
C ILE A 99 -4.87 8.18 6.42
N ILE A 100 -5.67 9.14 5.95
CA ILE A 100 -6.43 10.04 6.84
C ILE A 100 -7.33 9.25 7.78
N LEU A 101 -7.99 8.19 7.29
CA LEU A 101 -8.81 7.32 8.13
C LEU A 101 -7.99 6.62 9.21
N ILE A 102 -6.80 6.11 8.89
CA ILE A 102 -5.91 5.48 9.88
C ILE A 102 -5.51 6.49 10.96
N TYR A 103 -5.11 7.70 10.57
CA TYR A 103 -4.78 8.76 11.53
C TYR A 103 -5.99 9.18 12.38
N PHE A 104 -7.17 9.24 11.78
CA PHE A 104 -8.40 9.54 12.50
C PHE A 104 -8.71 8.47 13.55
N ILE A 105 -8.59 7.19 13.21
CA ILE A 105 -8.75 6.09 14.16
C ILE A 105 -7.71 6.21 15.28
N ALA A 106 -6.44 6.43 14.95
CA ALA A 106 -5.39 6.61 15.95
C ALA A 106 -5.66 7.80 16.88
N ALA A 107 -6.18 8.92 16.35
CA ALA A 107 -6.52 10.10 17.13
C ALA A 107 -7.73 9.88 18.07
N VAL A 108 -8.79 9.26 17.58
CA VAL A 108 -10.00 8.96 18.37
C VAL A 108 -9.69 7.95 19.49
N PHE A 109 -8.86 6.95 19.20
CA PHE A 109 -8.45 5.93 20.17
C PHE A 109 -7.14 6.27 20.90
N ALA A 110 -6.62 7.50 20.76
CA ALA A 110 -5.37 7.93 21.40
C ALA A 110 -5.35 7.68 22.92
N PRO A 111 -6.43 7.97 23.69
CA PRO A 111 -6.43 7.70 25.13
C PRO A 111 -6.25 6.22 25.50
N PHE A 112 -6.62 5.30 24.61
CA PHE A 112 -6.45 3.85 24.82
C PHE A 112 -5.09 3.35 24.32
N ILE A 113 -4.55 3.95 23.25
CA ILE A 113 -3.29 3.55 22.63
C ILE A 113 -2.09 4.09 23.43
N ALA A 114 -2.19 5.34 23.90
CA ALA A 114 -1.17 6.02 24.70
C ALA A 114 -1.84 6.64 25.94
N PRO A 115 -2.15 5.83 26.97
CA PRO A 115 -2.85 6.30 28.16
C PRO A 115 -2.00 7.23 29.04
N PHE A 116 -0.67 7.16 28.91
CA PHE A 116 0.26 8.02 29.64
C PHE A 116 0.88 9.05 28.72
N SER A 117 0.92 10.28 29.20
CA SER A 117 1.66 11.35 28.53
C SER A 117 3.17 11.16 28.73
N GLU A 118 3.99 11.68 27.81
CA GLU A 118 5.45 11.67 27.94
C GLU A 118 5.91 12.26 29.29
N SER A 119 5.24 13.30 29.78
CA SER A 119 5.51 13.93 31.07
C SER A 119 5.32 13.01 32.27
N GLU A 120 4.41 12.04 32.22
CA GLU A 120 4.15 11.12 33.34
C GLU A 120 5.20 10.01 33.44
N ILE A 121 5.81 9.63 32.31
CA ILE A 121 6.77 8.51 32.26
C ILE A 121 8.19 9.00 32.59
N ILE A 122 8.56 10.22 32.18
CA ILE A 122 9.94 10.73 32.31
C ILE A 122 10.15 11.54 33.61
N ALA A 123 9.08 11.99 34.28
CA ALA A 123 9.20 12.73 35.55
C ALA A 123 9.98 11.97 36.65
N GLY A 124 9.92 10.63 36.67
CA GLY A 124 10.67 9.81 37.63
C GLY A 124 12.18 9.72 37.38
N SER A 125 12.67 10.12 36.20
CA SER A 125 14.11 10.06 35.84
C SER A 125 14.86 11.36 36.11
N PHE A 126 14.16 12.45 36.45
CA PHE A 126 14.74 13.78 36.70
C PHE A 126 14.60 14.23 38.16
N ALA A 127 14.19 13.35 39.08
CA ALA A 127 14.07 13.60 40.52
C ALA A 127 15.23 12.97 41.31
#